data_AF-A0A359KCS0-F1
#
_entry.id   AF-A0A359KCS0-F1
#
_cell.length_a   1.000
_cell.length_b   1.000
_cell.length_c   1.000
_cell.angle_alpha   90.00
_cell.angle_beta   90.00
_cell.angle_gamma   90.00
#
_symmetry.space_group_name_H-M   'P 1'
#
loop_
_entity.id
_entity.type
_entity.pdbx_description
1 polymer ?
#
loop_
_entity_poly.entity_id
_entity_poly.type
_entity_poly.pdbx_seq_one_letter_code
_entity_poly.pdbx_strand_id
1 'polypeptide(L)'
;GDLLFQVVFHSRMAEEAGHFRLEDVAEAMADKLVRRHPHVFGDEAAKATGPAQKDRWEDIKAAERKAKEQHGVLDDVPVGLPALTRAA
;
A
#
# COMPACT_ATOMS: atom_id res chain seq x y z
N GLY A 1 6.09 14.84 14.07
CA GLY A 1 4.73 14.88 14.64
C GLY A 1 3.69 14.97 13.54
N ASP A 2 3.85 15.94 12.65
CA ASP A 2 2.81 16.35 11.69
C ASP A 2 2.29 15.27 10.73
N LEU A 3 3.13 14.34 10.25
CA LEU A 3 2.63 13.31 9.33
C LEU A 3 1.64 12.36 10.01
N LEU A 4 1.93 11.95 11.25
CA LEU A 4 1.00 11.13 12.02
C LEU A 4 -0.27 11.92 12.35
N PHE A 5 -0.13 13.21 12.65
CA PHE A 5 -1.27 14.10 12.85
C PHE A 5 -2.18 14.15 11.60
N GLN A 6 -1.62 14.24 10.39
CA GLN A 6 -2.40 14.19 9.14
C GLN A 6 -3.21 12.89 9.02
N VAL A 7 -2.61 11.73 9.34
CA VAL A 7 -3.30 10.43 9.29
C VAL A 7 -4.47 10.39 10.28
N VAL A 8 -4.25 10.82 11.52
CA VAL A 8 -5.29 10.87 12.56
C VAL A 8 -6.40 11.84 12.16
N PHE A 9 -6.03 13.02 11.66
CA PHE A 9 -6.98 14.05 11.24
C PHE A 9 -7.86 13.58 10.07
N HIS A 10 -7.28 13.01 9.03
CA HIS A 10 -8.03 12.46 7.90
C HIS A 10 -8.90 11.26 8.29
N SER A 11 -8.40 10.38 9.15
CA SER A 11 -9.19 9.24 9.65
C SER A 11 -10.39 9.71 10.45
N ARG A 12 -10.24 10.78 11.25
CA ARG A 12 -11.35 11.35 12.01
C ARG A 12 -12.42 11.98 11.11
N MET A 13 -12.03 12.73 10.09
CA MET A 13 -12.98 13.26 9.10
C MET A 13 -13.71 12.14 8.33
N ALA A 14 -13.00 11.07 7.98
CA ALA A 14 -13.60 9.90 7.32
C ALA A 14 -14.60 9.17 8.22
N GLU A 15 -14.32 9.05 9.51
CA GLU A 15 -15.23 8.47 10.50
C GLU A 15 -16.52 9.29 10.65
N GLU A 16 -16.39 10.63 10.71
CA GLU A 16 -17.56 11.53 10.79
C GLU A 16 -18.44 11.47 9.53
N ALA A 17 -17.84 11.19 8.38
CA ALA A 17 -18.54 10.93 7.12
C ALA A 17 -19.08 9.49 6.99
N GLY A 18 -18.84 8.63 7.98
CA GLY A 18 -19.31 7.23 8.00
C GLY A 18 -18.56 6.30 7.04
N HIS A 19 -17.31 6.62 6.67
CA HIS A 19 -16.51 5.82 5.74
C HIS A 19 -15.68 4.73 6.43
N PHE A 20 -14.70 5.12 7.24
CA PHE A 20 -13.81 4.22 7.97
C PHE A 20 -13.22 4.95 9.17
N ARG A 21 -12.65 4.20 10.10
CA ARG A 21 -12.02 4.69 11.32
C ARG A 21 -10.51 4.52 11.29
N LEU A 22 -9.83 5.11 12.27
CA LEU A 22 -8.38 4.98 12.40
C LEU A 22 -7.94 3.52 12.62
N GLU A 23 -8.76 2.71 13.31
CA GLU A 23 -8.48 1.30 13.55
C GLU A 23 -8.46 0.51 12.23
N ASP A 24 -9.40 0.79 11.32
CA ASP A 24 -9.46 0.16 10.00
C ASP A 24 -8.20 0.46 9.18
N VAL A 25 -7.68 1.69 9.29
CA VAL A 25 -6.41 2.08 8.64
C VAL A 25 -5.24 1.29 9.24
N ALA A 26 -5.18 1.17 10.57
CA ALA A 26 -4.11 0.45 11.25
C ALA A 26 -4.11 -1.04 10.90
N GLU A 27 -5.28 -1.68 10.91
CA GLU A 27 -5.47 -3.08 10.55
C GLU A 27 -5.09 -3.32 9.08
N ALA A 28 -5.60 -2.52 8.14
CA ALA A 28 -5.26 -2.63 6.74
C ALA A 28 -3.76 -2.46 6.47
N MET A 29 -3.08 -1.58 7.23
CA MET A 29 -1.63 -1.43 7.14
C MET A 29 -0.87 -2.61 7.75
N ALA A 30 -1.31 -3.16 8.87
CA ALA A 30 -0.71 -4.34 9.49
C ALA A 30 -0.80 -5.55 8.56
N ASP A 31 -1.98 -5.85 8.01
CA ASP A 31 -2.20 -6.96 7.08
C ASP A 31 -1.34 -6.81 5.82
N LYS A 32 -1.28 -5.59 5.27
CA LYS A 32 -0.45 -5.26 4.12
C LYS A 32 1.03 -5.42 4.42
N LEU A 33 1.49 -5.07 5.62
CA LEU A 33 2.87 -5.24 6.05
C LEU A 33 3.24 -6.72 6.10
N VAL A 34 2.41 -7.54 6.75
CA VAL A 34 2.60 -9.00 6.86
C VAL A 34 2.63 -9.65 5.48
N ARG A 35 1.63 -9.35 4.63
CA ARG A 35 1.52 -9.93 3.29
C ARG A 35 2.69 -9.59 2.37
N ARG A 36 3.23 -8.38 2.47
CA ARG A 36 4.33 -7.91 1.61
C ARG A 36 5.73 -8.24 2.14
N HIS A 37 5.86 -8.62 3.41
CA HIS A 37 7.14 -8.94 4.03
C HIS A 37 7.16 -10.37 4.58
N PRO A 38 6.95 -11.38 3.72
CA PRO A 38 7.00 -12.79 4.12
C PRO A 38 8.38 -13.18 4.67
N HIS A 39 9.43 -12.44 4.33
CA HIS A 39 10.78 -12.65 4.84
C HIS A 39 10.99 -12.14 6.27
N VAL A 40 10.11 -11.25 6.75
CA VAL A 40 10.10 -10.76 8.13
C VAL A 40 9.11 -11.55 8.98
N PHE A 41 7.94 -11.88 8.42
CA PHE A 41 6.81 -12.44 9.18
C PHE A 41 6.46 -13.90 8.83
N GLY A 42 7.13 -14.54 7.86
CA GLY A 42 6.87 -15.92 7.43
C GLY A 42 7.91 -16.94 7.90
N ASP A 43 7.67 -18.21 7.56
CA ASP A 43 8.50 -19.36 7.95
C ASP A 43 9.88 -19.39 7.27
N GLU A 44 10.78 -20.30 7.68
CA GLU A 44 12.16 -20.40 7.18
C GLU A 44 12.29 -20.42 5.65
N ALA A 45 11.35 -21.05 4.94
CA ALA A 45 11.32 -21.07 3.46
C ALA A 45 11.05 -19.69 2.83
N ALA A 46 10.43 -18.77 3.57
CA ALA A 46 10.11 -17.41 3.14
C ALA A 46 11.24 -16.41 3.43
N LYS A 47 12.27 -16.79 4.20
CA LYS A 47 13.42 -15.95 4.59
C LYS A 47 14.53 -15.88 3.52
N ALA A 48 14.27 -16.38 2.30
CA ALA A 48 15.24 -16.39 1.20
C ALA A 48 15.78 -14.97 0.86
N THR A 49 17.04 -14.93 0.45
CA THR A 49 17.90 -13.74 0.35
C THR A 49 17.59 -12.83 -0.86
N GLY A 50 17.76 -11.52 -0.64
CA GLY A 50 18.02 -10.43 -1.59
C GLY A 50 17.28 -10.44 -2.94
N PRO A 51 17.85 -11.04 -4.01
CA PRO A 51 17.27 -11.00 -5.35
C PRO A 51 15.83 -11.54 -5.40
N ALA A 52 15.56 -12.64 -4.68
CA ALA A 52 14.25 -13.27 -4.64
C ALA A 52 13.17 -12.41 -3.94
N GLN A 53 13.55 -11.44 -3.11
CA GLN A 53 12.59 -10.52 -2.47
C GLN A 53 12.10 -9.42 -3.40
N LYS A 54 12.96 -8.92 -4.31
CA LYS A 54 12.56 -7.86 -5.25
C LYS A 54 11.55 -8.36 -6.27
N ASP A 55 11.81 -9.52 -6.86
CA ASP A 55 10.91 -10.12 -7.85
C ASP A 55 9.55 -10.43 -7.21
N ARG A 56 9.55 -10.97 -5.97
CA ARG A 56 8.32 -11.24 -5.22
C ARG A 56 7.55 -9.98 -4.83
N TRP A 57 8.22 -8.85 -4.61
CA TRP A 57 7.55 -7.57 -4.32
C TRP A 57 6.80 -7.05 -5.55
N GLU A 58 7.42 -7.08 -6.72
CA GLU A 58 6.78 -6.69 -7.97
C GLU A 58 5.59 -7.61 -8.31
N ASP A 59 5.71 -8.92 -8.08
CA ASP A 59 4.61 -9.87 -8.25
C ASP A 59 3.42 -9.55 -7.32
N ILE A 60 3.67 -9.24 -6.04
CA ILE A 60 2.62 -8.87 -5.09
C ILE A 60 1.95 -7.55 -5.52
N LYS A 61 2.72 -6.58 -6.01
CA LYS A 61 2.19 -5.31 -6.53
C LYS A 61 1.35 -5.51 -7.79
N ALA A 62 1.79 -6.38 -8.70
CA ALA A 62 1.03 -6.72 -9.90
C ALA A 62 -0.30 -7.41 -9.54
N ALA A 63 -0.28 -8.36 -8.59
CA ALA A 63 -1.49 -9.03 -8.12
C ALA A 63 -2.48 -8.05 -7.47
N GLU A 64 -2.00 -7.10 -6.66
CA GLU A 64 -2.84 -6.06 -6.06
C GLU A 64 -3.47 -5.12 -7.11
N ARG A 65 -2.72 -4.72 -8.14
CA ARG A 65 -3.26 -3.92 -9.26
C ARG A 65 -4.37 -4.67 -10.00
N LYS A 66 -4.15 -5.96 -10.27
CA LYS A 66 -5.15 -6.82 -10.93
C LYS A 66 -6.43 -6.95 -10.10
N ALA A 67 -6.34 -6.98 -8.78
CA ALA A 67 -7.49 -7.06 -7.88
C ALA A 67 -8.31 -5.77 -7.79
N LYS A 68 -7.76 -4.62 -8.20
CA LYS A 68 -8.44 -3.31 -8.15
C LYS A 68 -9.34 -3.00 -9.36
N GLU A 69 -9.49 -3.92 -10.33
CA GLU A 69 -10.28 -3.73 -11.56
C GLU A 69 -9.97 -2.41 -12.31
N GLN A 70 -8.71 -1.95 -12.31
CA GLN A 70 -8.32 -0.74 -13.04
C GLN A 70 -8.37 -0.99 -14.56
N HIS A 71 -9.04 -0.09 -15.29
CA HIS A 71 -9.34 -0.25 -16.72
C HIS A 71 -8.39 0.53 -17.64
N GLY A 72 -7.65 1.51 -17.10
CA GLY A 72 -6.69 2.34 -17.81
C GLY A 72 -5.28 2.28 -17.23
N VAL A 73 -4.27 2.41 -18.09
CA VAL A 73 -2.83 2.42 -17.71
C VAL A 73 -2.48 3.59 -16.77
N LEU A 74 -3.28 4.66 -16.79
CA LEU A 74 -3.05 5.87 -16.01
C LEU A 74 -3.96 5.97 -14.76
N ASP A 75 -4.79 4.97 -14.47
CA ASP A 75 -5.79 5.04 -13.39
C ASP A 75 -5.15 5.15 -11.99
N ASP A 76 -3.90 4.69 -11.83
CA ASP A 76 -3.13 4.78 -10.58
C ASP A 76 -2.08 5.91 -10.59
N VAL A 77 -2.09 6.79 -11.61
CA VAL A 77 -1.14 7.92 -11.72
C VAL A 77 -1.76 9.19 -11.12
N PRO A 78 -1.28 9.68 -9.95
CA PRO A 78 -1.85 10.86 -9.33
C PRO A 78 -1.70 12.11 -10.21
N VAL A 79 -2.80 12.83 -10.41
CA VAL A 79 -2.85 14.06 -11.22
C VAL A 79 -1.96 15.17 -10.62
N GLY A 80 -1.75 15.14 -9.30
CA GLY A 80 -0.91 16.10 -8.58
C GLY A 80 0.60 15.85 -8.68
N LEU A 81 1.05 14.80 -9.38
CA LEU A 81 2.49 14.58 -9.57
C LEU A 81 3.11 15.67 -10.46
N PRO A 82 4.33 16.15 -10.15
CA PRO A 82 5.10 17.00 -11.06
C PRO A 82 5.20 16.39 -12.46
N ALA A 83 5.10 17.24 -13.49
CA ALA A 83 4.93 16.80 -14.88
C ALA A 83 5.98 15.79 -15.37
N LEU A 84 7.23 15.93 -14.94
CA LEU A 84 8.30 15.00 -15.29
C LEU A 84 8.14 13.63 -14.61
N THR A 85 7.74 13.60 -13.33
CA THR A 85 7.47 12.35 -12.59
C THR A 85 6.25 11.62 -13.11
N ARG A 86 5.28 12.36 -13.68
CA ARG A 86 4.06 11.80 -14.27
C ARG A 86 4.28 11.16 -15.64
N ALA A 87 5.33 11.56 -16.36
CA ALA A 87 5.60 11.12 -17.73
C ALA A 87 6.58 9.93 -17.83
N ALA A 88 7.33 9.66 -16.76
CA ALA A 88 8.28 8.54 -16.65
C ALA A 88 7.59 7.24 -16.23
#